data_AF-A0A5P0ZRR1-F1
#
_entry.id   AF-A0A5P0ZRR1-F1
#
_cell.length_a   1.000
_cell.length_b   1.000
_cell.length_c   1.000
_cell.angle_alpha   90.00
_cell.angle_beta   90.00
_cell.angle_gamma   90.00
#
_symmetry.space_group_name_H-M   'P 1'
#
loop_
_entity.id
_entity.type
_entity.pdbx_description
1 polymer ?
#
loop_
_entity_poly.entity_id
_entity_poly.type
_entity_poly.pdbx_seq_one_letter_code
_entity_poly.pdbx_strand_id
1 'polypeptide(L)'
;MSKKGIGSLIVTGTVLAAGAAATVLVKHHLDSEKIIDKVKSVLGEDSKVIGSWVEPFYQRVDVNGRSTWGIVGGVTTMDEFDVAQYHFIADALTGELLNIKKVQ
;
A
#
# COMPACT_ATOMS: atom_id res chain seq x y z
N MET A 1 -19.80 -49.63 27.88
CA MET A 1 -19.49 -48.27 28.39
C MET A 1 -18.20 -47.81 27.72
N SER A 2 -18.29 -46.83 26.83
CA SER A 2 -17.25 -46.49 25.86
C SER A 2 -16.21 -45.51 26.39
N LYS A 3 -15.05 -45.52 25.73
CA LYS A 3 -13.70 -45.11 26.17
C LYS A 3 -13.51 -43.61 26.38
N LYS A 4 -12.59 -43.29 27.31
CA LYS A 4 -12.05 -41.95 27.62
C LYS A 4 -11.33 -41.36 26.39
N GLY A 5 -11.67 -40.12 26.00
CA GLY A 5 -10.95 -39.35 25.00
C GLY A 5 -10.05 -38.31 25.66
N ILE A 6 -8.74 -38.54 25.66
CA ILE A 6 -7.72 -37.56 26.02
C ILE A 6 -7.35 -36.84 24.73
N GLY A 7 -7.91 -35.65 24.52
CA GLY A 7 -7.57 -34.78 23.39
C GLY A 7 -6.30 -34.01 23.68
N SER A 8 -5.16 -34.56 23.27
CA SER A 8 -3.92 -33.80 23.06
C SER A 8 -4.01 -33.12 21.71
N LEU A 9 -3.94 -31.79 21.63
CA LEU A 9 -3.70 -31.12 20.34
C LEU A 9 -2.84 -29.85 20.51
N ILE A 10 -1.54 -30.08 20.35
CA ILE A 10 -0.55 -29.28 19.61
C ILE A 10 -0.55 -27.76 19.83
N VAL A 11 0.38 -27.33 20.67
CA VAL A 11 0.99 -26.00 20.71
C VAL A 11 1.59 -25.70 19.32
N THR A 12 0.96 -24.81 18.56
CA THR A 12 1.59 -24.20 17.38
C THR A 12 2.11 -22.84 17.79
N GLY A 13 3.37 -22.79 18.21
CA GLY A 13 4.07 -21.53 18.43
C GLY A 13 4.37 -20.89 17.08
N THR A 14 3.54 -19.93 16.66
CA THR A 14 3.85 -19.05 15.54
C THR A 14 4.97 -18.11 15.96
N VAL A 15 6.20 -18.48 15.62
CA VAL A 15 7.34 -17.56 15.69
C VAL A 15 7.15 -16.55 14.57
N LEU A 16 6.56 -15.40 14.90
CA LEU A 16 6.60 -14.21 14.05
C LEU A 16 8.03 -13.68 14.09
N ALA A 17 8.86 -14.15 13.16
CA ALA A 17 10.14 -13.52 12.86
C ALA A 17 9.85 -12.17 12.17
N ALA A 18 9.60 -11.13 12.97
CA ALA A 18 9.57 -9.77 12.48
C ALA A 18 11.01 -9.34 12.15
N GLY A 19 11.43 -9.57 10.90
CA GLY A 19 12.64 -8.97 10.37
C GLY A 19 12.50 -7.44 10.43
N ALA A 20 13.18 -6.81 11.38
CA ALA A 20 13.20 -5.36 11.50
C ALA A 20 14.01 -4.78 10.32
N ALA A 21 13.34 -4.51 9.20
CA ALA A 21 13.87 -3.62 8.19
C ALA A 21 13.99 -2.24 8.84
N ALA A 22 15.21 -1.76 9.03
CA ALA A 22 15.45 -0.41 9.52
C ALA A 22 15.03 0.59 8.43
N THR A 23 13.77 1.04 8.49
CA THR A 23 13.25 2.09 7.60
C THR A 23 13.88 3.41 8.01
N VAL A 24 14.72 3.97 7.14
CA VAL A 24 15.21 5.35 7.27
C VAL A 24 14.02 6.28 7.02
N LEU A 25 13.44 6.82 8.10
CA LEU A 25 12.29 7.73 8.07
C LEU A 25 12.74 9.14 7.72
N VAL A 26 12.89 9.44 6.44
CA VAL A 26 13.13 10.80 5.99
C VAL A 26 11.87 11.31 5.31
N LYS A 27 11.42 12.50 5.74
CA LYS A 27 10.27 13.16 5.13
C LYS A 27 10.59 13.49 3.68
N HIS A 28 9.66 13.19 2.81
CA HIS A 28 9.80 13.50 1.40
C HIS A 28 9.47 14.99 1.15
N HIS A 29 10.15 15.60 0.17
CA HIS A 29 10.02 17.02 -0.16
C HIS A 29 9.19 17.28 -1.42
N LEU A 30 8.69 16.23 -2.09
CA LEU A 30 7.83 16.45 -3.26
C LEU A 30 6.44 16.85 -2.78
N ASP A 31 5.72 17.42 -3.71
CA ASP A 31 4.39 17.93 -3.48
C ASP A 31 3.40 16.77 -3.60
N SER A 32 2.80 16.39 -2.46
CA SER A 32 1.81 15.31 -2.42
C SER A 32 0.64 15.57 -3.38
N GLU A 33 0.25 16.83 -3.60
CA GLU A 33 -0.82 17.18 -4.53
C GLU A 33 -0.43 16.83 -5.97
N LYS A 34 0.82 17.12 -6.37
CA LYS A 34 1.31 16.77 -7.72
C LYS A 34 1.33 15.27 -7.97
N ILE A 35 1.64 14.47 -6.95
CA ILE A 35 1.61 13.01 -7.06
C ILE A 35 0.16 12.53 -7.25
N ILE A 36 -0.76 13.08 -6.46
CA ILE A 36 -2.19 12.76 -6.56
C ILE A 36 -2.77 13.18 -7.92
N ASP A 37 -2.36 14.31 -8.48
CA ASP A 37 -2.82 14.76 -9.79
C ASP A 37 -2.34 13.85 -10.93
N LYS A 38 -1.11 13.31 -10.84
CA LYS A 38 -0.65 12.26 -11.76
C LYS A 38 -1.49 10.99 -11.61
N VAL A 39 -1.81 10.59 -10.39
CA VAL A 39 -2.66 9.41 -10.12
C VAL A 39 -4.05 9.61 -10.71
N LYS A 40 -4.67 10.78 -10.52
CA LYS A 40 -5.96 11.15 -11.15
C LYS A 40 -5.88 11.03 -12.67
N SER A 41 -4.81 11.55 -13.28
CA SER A 41 -4.61 11.48 -14.73
C SER A 41 -4.53 10.03 -15.25
N VAL A 42 -4.02 9.09 -14.46
CA VAL A 42 -3.95 7.67 -14.84
C VAL A 42 -5.28 6.94 -14.62
N LEU A 43 -6.05 7.35 -13.61
CA LEU A 43 -7.39 6.77 -13.34
C LEU A 43 -8.48 7.26 -14.30
N GLY A 44 -8.19 8.27 -15.12
CA GLY A 44 -9.12 8.86 -16.08
C GLY A 44 -10.04 9.91 -15.45
N GLU A 45 -10.48 10.87 -16.26
CA GLU A 45 -11.32 12.00 -15.82
C GLU A 45 -12.69 11.56 -15.28
N ASP A 46 -13.17 10.38 -15.70
CA ASP A 46 -14.45 9.82 -15.28
C ASP A 46 -14.43 9.32 -13.81
N SER A 47 -13.25 9.03 -13.27
CA SER A 47 -13.10 8.54 -11.90
C SER A 47 -13.15 9.68 -10.88
N LYS A 48 -14.32 9.90 -10.26
CA LYS A 48 -14.47 10.91 -9.20
C LYS A 48 -13.68 10.51 -7.95
N VAL A 49 -12.51 11.12 -7.77
CA VAL A 49 -11.71 10.94 -6.55
C VAL A 49 -12.38 11.68 -5.38
N ILE A 50 -12.78 10.93 -4.36
CA ILE A 50 -13.44 11.45 -3.15
C ILE A 50 -12.50 11.54 -1.94
N GLY A 51 -11.33 10.90 -2.02
CA GLY A 51 -10.33 10.95 -0.96
C GLY A 51 -8.95 10.53 -1.45
N SER A 52 -7.92 11.06 -0.80
CA SER A 52 -6.53 10.72 -1.10
C SER A 52 -5.65 10.86 0.13
N TRP A 53 -4.63 10.02 0.24
CA TRP A 53 -3.58 10.12 1.24
C TRP A 53 -2.24 9.74 0.61
N VAL A 54 -1.17 10.34 1.13
CA VAL A 54 0.21 10.09 0.69
C VAL A 54 1.04 9.94 1.94
N GLU A 55 1.86 8.89 2.01
CA GLU A 55 2.74 8.72 3.14
C GLU A 55 3.78 9.83 3.18
N PRO A 56 4.02 10.42 4.36
CA PRO A 56 4.96 11.52 4.50
C PRO A 56 6.42 11.07 4.35
N PHE A 57 6.68 9.76 4.44
CA PHE A 57 8.01 9.17 4.39
C PHE A 57 8.16 8.29 3.15
N TYR A 58 9.31 8.38 2.51
CA TYR A 58 9.67 7.39 1.49
C TYR A 58 10.12 6.10 2.17
N GLN A 59 9.82 4.98 1.53
CA GLN A 59 10.19 3.65 1.99
C GLN A 59 10.79 2.84 0.84
N ARG A 60 11.57 1.82 1.19
CA ARG A 60 12.15 0.94 0.19
C ARG A 60 11.07 -0.03 -0.28
N VAL A 61 10.74 0.05 -1.56
CA VAL A 61 9.69 -0.74 -2.22
C VAL A 61 10.31 -1.61 -3.32
N ASP A 62 9.74 -2.79 -3.53
CA ASP A 62 10.05 -3.61 -4.70
C ASP A 62 8.98 -3.37 -5.77
N VAL A 63 9.39 -2.81 -6.90
CA VAL A 63 8.54 -2.66 -8.07
C VAL A 63 9.16 -3.47 -9.21
N ASN A 64 8.45 -4.52 -9.63
CA ASN A 64 8.85 -5.41 -10.73
C ASN A 64 10.25 -6.03 -10.56
N GLY A 65 10.61 -6.43 -9.34
CA GLY A 65 11.91 -7.03 -9.02
C GLY A 65 13.05 -6.03 -8.87
N ARG A 66 12.74 -4.73 -8.81
CA ARG A 66 13.70 -3.65 -8.58
C ARG A 66 13.40 -2.95 -7.26
N SER A 67 14.36 -3.02 -6.34
CA SER A 67 14.32 -2.28 -5.08
C SER A 67 14.60 -0.80 -5.33
N THR A 68 13.62 0.07 -5.12
CA THR A 68 13.75 1.54 -5.23
C THR A 68 13.19 2.24 -3.99
N TRP A 69 13.46 3.54 -3.87
CA TRP A 69 12.80 4.38 -2.89
C TRP A 69 11.49 4.88 -3.47
N GLY A 70 10.38 4.52 -2.83
CA GLY A 70 9.04 4.89 -3.27
C GLY A 70 8.24 5.56 -2.16
N ILE A 71 7.35 6.43 -2.58
CA ILE A 71 6.30 7.03 -1.75
C ILE A 71 5.05 6.21 -2.01
N VAL A 72 4.42 5.76 -0.93
CA VAL A 72 3.18 4.99 -1.02
C VAL A 72 2.03 5.92 -0.68
N GLY A 73 0.90 5.72 -1.33
CA GLY A 73 -0.32 6.43 -1.00
C GLY A 73 -1.52 5.65 -1.48
N GLY A 74 -2.69 6.27 -1.30
CA GLY A 74 -3.93 5.72 -1.79
C GLY A 74 -4.89 6.80 -2.23
N VAL A 75 -5.75 6.43 -3.17
CA VAL A 75 -6.89 7.24 -3.61
C VAL A 75 -8.14 6.41 -3.54
N THR A 76 -9.22 7.04 -3.10
CA THR A 76 -10.55 6.44 -3.10
C THR A 76 -11.35 7.14 -4.17
N THR A 77 -11.85 6.37 -5.13
CA THR A 77 -12.75 6.83 -6.18
C THR A 77 -14.16 6.35 -5.89
N MET A 78 -15.13 7.11 -6.35
CA MET A 78 -16.54 6.73 -6.29
C MET A 78 -17.13 6.87 -7.69
N ASP A 79 -17.53 5.74 -8.25
CA ASP A 79 -18.45 5.69 -9.38
C ASP A 79 -19.90 5.64 -8.86
N GLU A 80 -20.90 5.86 -9.72
CA GLU A 80 -22.31 6.12 -9.36
C GLU A 80 -22.87 5.28 -8.21
N PHE A 81 -22.45 4.01 -8.07
CA PHE A 81 -22.82 3.13 -6.97
C PHE A 81 -21.67 2.34 -6.34
N ASP A 82 -20.42 2.57 -6.76
CA ASP A 82 -19.26 1.74 -6.37
C ASP A 82 -18.11 2.59 -5.85
N VAL A 83 -17.65 2.26 -4.64
CA VAL A 83 -16.44 2.86 -4.04
C VAL A 83 -15.27 1.93 -4.31
N ALA A 84 -14.28 2.42 -5.06
CA ALA A 84 -13.04 1.72 -5.31
C ALA A 84 -11.88 2.39 -4.58
N GLN A 85 -10.98 1.59 -4.00
CA GLN A 85 -9.76 2.07 -3.38
C GLN A 85 -8.57 1.59 -4.17
N TYR A 86 -7.67 2.51 -4.49
CA TYR A 86 -6.42 2.24 -5.18
C TYR A 86 -5.26 2.57 -4.27
N HIS A 87 -4.29 1.68 -4.20
CA HIS A 87 -2.99 1.97 -3.62
C HIS A 87 -1.99 2.18 -4.74
N PHE A 88 -1.19 3.23 -4.60
CA PHE A 88 -0.17 3.55 -5.58
C PHE A 88 1.21 3.67 -4.93
N ILE A 89 2.21 3.50 -5.78
CA ILE A 89 3.62 3.68 -5.46
C ILE A 89 4.15 4.70 -6.46
N ALA A 90 4.69 5.80 -5.97
CA ALA A 90 5.37 6.81 -6.75
C ALA A 90 6.88 6.77 -6.45
N ASP A 91 7.71 7.15 -7.41
CA ASP A 91 9.15 7.25 -7.24
C ASP A 91 9.50 8.42 -6.30
N ALA A 92 10.37 8.18 -5.32
CA ALA A 92 10.66 9.17 -4.29
C ALA A 92 11.52 10.36 -4.77
N LEU A 93 12.15 10.26 -5.95
CA LEU A 93 13.00 11.32 -6.51
C LEU A 93 12.25 12.16 -7.53
N THR A 94 11.45 11.52 -8.39
CA THR A 94 10.77 12.14 -9.54
C THR A 94 9.27 12.35 -9.32
N GLY A 95 8.68 11.64 -8.36
CA GLY A 95 7.24 11.59 -8.16
C GLY A 95 6.50 10.94 -9.35
N GLU A 96 7.18 10.15 -10.17
CA GLU A 96 6.54 9.38 -11.25
C GLU A 96 5.77 8.18 -10.67
N LEU A 97 4.63 7.85 -11.26
CA LEU A 97 3.83 6.71 -10.83
C LEU A 97 4.53 5.41 -11.26
N LEU A 98 5.00 4.64 -10.29
CA LEU A 98 5.67 3.35 -10.53
C LEU A 98 4.66 2.21 -10.61
N ASN A 99 3.60 2.26 -9.80
CA ASN A 99 2.56 1.25 -9.77
C ASN A 99 1.27 1.81 -9.19
N ILE A 100 0.13 1.30 -9.65
CA ILE A 100 -1.19 1.53 -9.06
C ILE A 100 -1.99 0.24 -9.12
N LYS A 101 -2.65 -0.10 -8.02
CA LYS A 101 -3.45 -1.32 -7.91
C LYS A 101 -4.75 -1.03 -7.16
N LYS A 102 -5.85 -1.55 -7.69
CA LYS A 102 -7.12 -1.60 -6.96
C LYS A 102 -6.98 -2.60 -5.81
N VAL A 103 -7.27 -2.16 -4.60
CA VAL A 103 -7.26 -2.97 -3.37
C VAL A 103 -8.66 -3.29 -2.87
N GLN A 104 -9.65 -2.46 -3.23
CA GLN A 104 -11.07 -2.66 -2.94
C GLN A 104 -11.91 -2.18 -4.11
#